data_AF-A0A6J1R9R7-F1
#
_entry.id   AF-A0A6J1R9R7-F1
#
_cell.length_a   1.000
_cell.length_b   1.000
_cell.length_c   1.000
_cell.angle_alpha   90.00
_cell.angle_beta   90.00
_cell.angle_gamma   90.00
#
_symmetry.space_group_name_H-M   'P 1'
#
loop_
_entity.id
_entity.type
_entity.pdbx_description
1 polymer ?
#
loop_
_entity_poly.entity_id
_entity_poly.type
_entity_poly.pdbx_seq_one_letter_code
_entity_poly.pdbx_strand_id
1 'polypeptide(L)'
;FIYMVAIIFAATALVPRILDVVFPLNTSRPVMFAYPAYYFVDENEYFYYIFCYTLFTGVTNMTGLIAHDITFFVYTEHVCGLFAIVGFRLEHLLHKRCAIEKNMIDYPDAVYHKNIVISIYIHHKALQFAEFLESTFTISFAVQLLTITIALSISLLRVSYLRISKY
;
A
#
# COMPACT_ATOMS: atom_id res chain seq x y z
N PHE A 1 -11.50 -6.42 -5.21
CA PHE A 1 -11.10 -7.74 -4.69
C PHE A 1 -10.84 -7.70 -3.18
N ILE A 2 -9.88 -6.90 -2.70
CA ILE A 2 -9.48 -6.84 -1.28
C ILE A 2 -10.66 -6.56 -0.32
N TYR A 3 -11.51 -5.58 -0.62
CA TYR A 3 -12.71 -5.29 0.18
C TYR A 3 -13.68 -6.48 0.25
N MET A 4 -13.88 -7.20 -0.86
CA MET A 4 -14.78 -8.35 -0.90
C MET A 4 -14.26 -9.48 -0.03
N VAL A 5 -12.95 -9.77 -0.07
CA VAL A 5 -12.31 -10.77 0.79
C VAL A 5 -12.46 -10.39 2.27
N ALA A 6 -12.23 -9.12 2.62
CA ALA A 6 -12.36 -8.65 4.00
C ALA A 6 -13.80 -8.76 4.52
N ILE A 7 -14.80 -8.41 3.69
CA ILE A 7 -16.22 -8.52 4.05
C ILE A 7 -16.63 -9.98 4.21
N ILE A 8 -16.22 -10.87 3.30
CA ILE A 8 -16.49 -12.31 3.40
C ILE A 8 -15.85 -12.89 4.66
N PHE A 9 -14.61 -12.51 4.96
CA PHE A 9 -13.92 -12.93 6.17
C PHE A 9 -14.66 -12.44 7.43
N ALA A 10 -15.05 -11.16 7.48
CA ALA A 10 -15.83 -10.64 8.60
C ALA A 10 -17.19 -11.36 8.74
N ALA A 11 -17.87 -11.67 7.63
CA ALA A 11 -19.14 -12.39 7.62
C ALA A 11 -19.06 -13.80 8.22
N THR A 12 -17.88 -14.41 8.32
CA THR A 12 -17.71 -15.70 9.03
C THR A 12 -18.14 -15.62 10.51
N ALA A 13 -18.08 -14.43 11.12
CA ALA A 13 -18.56 -14.21 12.48
C ALA A 13 -20.09 -14.40 12.63
N LEU A 14 -20.85 -14.33 11.53
CA LEU A 14 -22.31 -14.56 11.53
C LEU A 14 -22.67 -16.04 11.47
N VAL A 15 -21.73 -16.92 11.07
CA VAL A 15 -21.99 -18.35 10.86
C VAL A 15 -22.56 -19.03 12.13
N PRO A 16 -22.01 -18.83 13.35
CA PRO A 16 -22.56 -19.44 14.55
C PRO A 16 -24.01 -19.01 14.84
N ARG A 17 -24.33 -17.71 14.66
CA ARG A 17 -25.67 -17.15 14.88
C ARG A 17 -26.70 -17.66 13.89
N ILE A 18 -26.34 -17.78 12.61
CA ILE A 18 -27.22 -18.36 11.58
C ILE A 18 -27.50 -19.82 11.91
N LEU A 19 -26.47 -20.57 12.32
CA LEU A 19 -26.63 -21.98 12.67
C LEU A 19 -27.47 -22.19 13.94
N ASP A 20 -27.44 -21.28 14.91
CA ASP A 20 -28.32 -21.37 16.09
C ASP A 20 -29.80 -21.21 15.74
N VAL A 21 -30.14 -20.48 14.66
CA VAL A 21 -31.52 -20.32 14.18
C VAL A 21 -31.96 -21.50 13.31
N VAL A 22 -31.09 -21.94 12.39
CA VAL A 22 -31.42 -22.99 11.41
C VAL A 22 -31.28 -24.40 11.99
N PHE A 23 -30.29 -24.63 12.84
CA PHE A 23 -30.00 -25.92 13.46
C PHE A 23 -29.58 -25.75 14.95
N PRO A 24 -30.57 -25.48 15.83
CA PRO A 24 -30.32 -25.18 17.23
C PRO A 24 -29.72 -26.40 17.96
N LEU A 25 -28.71 -26.15 18.78
CA LEU A 25 -28.13 -27.13 19.69
C LEU A 25 -28.73 -26.94 21.10
N ASN A 26 -28.67 -27.99 21.93
CA ASN A 26 -29.13 -27.92 23.33
C ASN A 26 -28.28 -26.96 24.19
N THR A 27 -27.11 -26.57 23.68
CA THR A 27 -26.21 -25.57 24.24
C THR A 27 -25.87 -24.52 23.17
N SER A 28 -25.80 -23.25 23.56
CA SER A 28 -25.47 -22.14 22.66
C SER A 28 -24.04 -22.26 22.11
N ARG A 29 -23.85 -21.95 20.81
CA ARG A 29 -22.50 -21.94 20.20
C ARG A 29 -21.68 -20.75 20.74
N PRO A 30 -20.35 -20.90 20.91
CA PRO A 30 -19.51 -19.78 21.32
C PRO A 30 -19.48 -18.70 20.23
N VAL A 31 -19.52 -17.44 20.64
CA VAL A 31 -19.36 -16.30 19.73
C VAL A 31 -17.92 -16.30 19.22
N MET A 32 -17.76 -16.28 17.90
CA MET A 32 -16.46 -16.14 17.25
C MET A 32 -16.45 -14.85 16.45
N PHE A 33 -15.79 -13.83 16.98
CA PHE A 33 -15.51 -12.61 16.23
C PHE A 33 -14.32 -12.82 15.29
N ALA A 34 -14.35 -12.13 14.14
CA ALA A 34 -13.21 -12.08 13.23
C ALA A 34 -11.95 -11.47 13.89
N TYR A 35 -12.16 -10.58 14.88
CA TYR A 35 -11.14 -10.00 15.73
C TYR A 35 -11.58 -10.11 17.20
N PRO A 36 -10.98 -11.01 18.00
CA PRO A 36 -11.31 -11.13 19.41
C PRO A 36 -10.76 -9.91 20.16
N ALA A 37 -11.66 -9.10 20.73
CA ALA A 37 -11.32 -7.93 21.52
C ALA A 37 -12.28 -7.79 22.70
N TYR A 38 -11.77 -7.25 23.80
CA TYR A 38 -12.56 -7.02 24.99
C TYR A 38 -13.26 -5.66 24.90
N TYR A 39 -14.59 -5.67 24.75
CA TYR A 39 -15.40 -4.46 24.52
C TYR A 39 -16.01 -3.84 25.78
N PHE A 40 -15.70 -4.36 26.98
CA PHE A 40 -16.30 -3.92 28.26
C PHE A 40 -17.84 -3.96 28.30
N VAL A 41 -18.46 -4.72 27.39
CA VAL A 41 -19.90 -4.95 27.29
C VAL A 41 -20.16 -6.44 27.07
N ASP A 42 -21.39 -6.89 27.30
CA ASP A 42 -21.77 -8.27 27.00
C ASP A 42 -21.73 -8.51 25.49
N GLU A 43 -20.80 -9.37 25.06
CA GLU A 43 -20.57 -9.69 23.65
C GLU A 43 -21.76 -10.37 22.97
N ASN A 44 -22.57 -11.12 23.73
CA ASN A 44 -23.76 -11.80 23.21
C ASN A 44 -24.91 -10.81 23.00
N GLU A 45 -25.11 -9.90 23.95
CA GLU A 45 -26.18 -8.90 23.87
C GLU A 45 -25.90 -7.86 22.77
N TYR A 46 -24.65 -7.37 22.68
CA TYR A 46 -24.26 -6.29 21.77
C TYR A 46 -23.63 -6.77 20.46
N PHE A 47 -23.76 -8.06 20.14
CA PHE A 47 -23.12 -8.71 19.00
C PHE A 47 -23.25 -7.92 17.68
N TYR A 48 -24.46 -7.53 17.28
CA TYR A 48 -24.70 -6.82 16.01
C TYR A 48 -24.07 -5.42 15.99
N TYR A 49 -24.06 -4.72 17.12
CA TYR A 49 -23.42 -3.42 17.25
C TYR A 49 -21.90 -3.55 17.11
N ILE A 50 -21.30 -4.51 17.82
CA ILE A 50 -19.87 -4.81 17.74
C ILE A 50 -19.48 -5.22 16.32
N PHE A 51 -20.30 -6.06 15.67
CA PHE A 51 -20.09 -6.50 14.30
C PHE A 51 -20.10 -5.33 13.30
N CYS A 52 -21.13 -4.48 13.35
CA CYS A 52 -21.23 -3.29 12.49
C CYS A 52 -20.07 -2.32 12.73
N TYR A 53 -19.71 -2.08 13.99
CA TYR A 53 -18.55 -1.26 14.35
C TYR A 53 -17.25 -1.84 13.77
N THR A 54 -17.05 -3.15 13.88
CA THR A 54 -15.87 -3.85 13.35
C THR A 54 -15.80 -3.77 11.82
N LEU A 55 -16.95 -3.90 11.13
CA LEU A 55 -17.02 -3.71 9.68
C LEU A 55 -16.63 -2.29 9.28
N PHE A 56 -17.23 -1.28 9.93
CA PHE A 56 -16.98 0.12 9.59
C PHE A 56 -15.52 0.52 9.83
N THR A 57 -14.99 0.17 11.00
CA THR A 57 -13.59 0.41 11.34
C THR A 57 -12.67 -0.37 10.41
N GLY A 58 -12.96 -1.63 10.11
CA GLY A 58 -12.18 -2.45 9.18
C GLY A 58 -12.10 -1.84 7.79
N VAL A 59 -13.24 -1.42 7.22
CA VAL A 59 -13.29 -0.77 5.90
C VAL A 59 -12.52 0.56 5.90
N THR A 60 -12.69 1.36 6.95
CA THR A 60 -12.01 2.67 7.08
C THR A 60 -10.50 2.49 7.17
N ASN A 61 -10.02 1.58 8.03
CA ASN A 61 -8.59 1.28 8.16
C ASN A 61 -8.01 0.73 6.85
N MET A 62 -8.73 -0.18 6.18
CA MET A 62 -8.29 -0.74 4.90
C MET A 62 -8.17 0.34 3.82
N THR A 63 -9.14 1.25 3.77
CA THR A 63 -9.12 2.38 2.84
C THR A 63 -7.92 3.28 3.09
N GLY A 64 -7.61 3.57 4.35
CA GLY A 64 -6.44 4.36 4.74
C GLY A 64 -5.12 3.72 4.30
N LEU A 65 -4.96 2.41 4.53
CA LEU A 65 -3.77 1.67 4.09
C LEU A 65 -3.62 1.67 2.57
N ILE A 66 -4.69 1.38 1.84
CA ILE A 66 -4.68 1.38 0.37
C ILE A 66 -4.35 2.78 -0.15
N ALA A 67 -4.96 3.82 0.42
CA ALA A 67 -4.69 5.20 0.01
C ALA A 67 -3.24 5.61 0.27
N HIS A 68 -2.66 5.21 1.41
CA HIS A 68 -1.25 5.44 1.73
C HIS A 68 -0.33 4.78 0.68
N ASP A 69 -0.54 3.50 0.38
CA ASP A 69 0.29 2.74 -0.57
C ASP A 69 0.18 3.27 -2.00
N ILE A 70 -1.05 3.59 -2.45
CA ILE A 70 -1.27 4.19 -3.78
C ILE A 70 -0.62 5.56 -3.86
N THR A 71 -0.73 6.39 -2.83
CA THR A 71 -0.13 7.73 -2.80
C THR A 71 1.38 7.65 -2.99
N PHE A 72 2.04 6.75 -2.25
CA PHE A 72 3.48 6.50 -2.42
C PHE A 72 3.80 6.07 -3.85
N PHE A 73 3.08 5.07 -4.39
CA PHE A 73 3.32 4.55 -5.73
C PHE A 73 3.17 5.62 -6.81
N VAL A 74 2.10 6.41 -6.74
CA VAL A 74 1.84 7.51 -7.68
C VAL A 74 2.95 8.56 -7.62
N TYR A 75 3.43 8.92 -6.44
CA TYR A 75 4.53 9.87 -6.31
C TYR A 75 5.85 9.31 -6.85
N THR A 76 6.17 8.04 -6.59
CA THR A 76 7.34 7.38 -7.17
C THR A 76 7.24 7.35 -8.69
N GLU A 77 6.10 6.95 -9.25
CA GLU A 77 5.88 6.92 -10.70
C GLU A 77 5.99 8.32 -11.32
N HIS A 78 5.45 9.34 -10.65
CA HIS A 78 5.57 10.73 -11.08
C HIS A 78 7.04 11.17 -11.19
N VAL A 79 7.86 10.85 -10.18
CA VAL A 79 9.30 11.16 -10.17
C VAL A 79 10.05 10.41 -11.25
N CYS A 80 9.80 9.10 -11.37
CA CYS A 80 10.37 8.28 -12.43
C CYS A 80 10.00 8.84 -13.82
N GLY A 81 8.76 9.29 -14.00
CA GLY A 81 8.30 9.96 -15.21
C GLY A 81 9.04 11.28 -15.49
N LEU A 82 9.27 12.10 -14.47
CA LEU A 82 10.08 13.32 -14.61
C LEU A 82 11.52 12.99 -15.05
N PHE A 83 12.15 11.98 -14.45
CA PHE A 83 13.48 11.54 -14.86
C PHE A 83 13.52 11.00 -16.29
N ALA A 84 12.51 10.22 -16.69
CA ALA A 84 12.39 9.74 -18.07
C ALA A 84 12.25 10.88 -19.08
N ILE A 85 11.43 11.90 -18.78
CA ILE A 85 11.27 13.09 -19.62
C ILE A 85 12.59 13.85 -19.75
N VAL A 86 13.31 14.05 -18.65
CA VAL A 86 14.63 14.72 -18.69
C VAL A 86 15.62 13.92 -19.51
N GLY A 87 15.69 12.60 -19.30
CA GLY A 87 16.57 11.71 -20.06
C GLY A 87 16.31 11.78 -21.56
N PHE A 88 15.04 11.66 -21.96
CA PHE A 88 14.62 11.78 -23.35
C PHE A 88 14.98 13.14 -23.96
N ARG A 89 14.76 14.25 -23.23
CA ARG A 89 15.14 15.59 -23.70
C ARG A 89 16.64 15.70 -23.91
N LEU A 90 17.45 15.19 -22.99
CA LEU A 90 18.89 15.22 -23.10
C LEU A 90 19.40 14.39 -24.26
N GLU A 91 18.91 13.16 -24.42
CA GLU A 91 19.25 12.26 -25.53
C GLU A 91 18.93 12.90 -26.88
N HIS A 92 17.74 13.50 -27.01
CA HIS A 92 17.32 14.18 -28.24
C HIS A 92 18.20 15.40 -28.57
N LEU A 93 18.61 16.17 -27.56
CA LEU A 93 19.54 17.30 -27.74
C LEU A 93 20.92 16.83 -28.20
N LEU A 94 21.44 15.76 -27.60
CA LEU A 94 22.72 15.16 -27.99
C LEU A 94 22.66 14.62 -29.43
N HIS A 95 21.59 13.92 -29.78
CA HIS A 95 21.41 13.39 -31.14
C HIS A 95 21.34 14.51 -32.19
N LYS A 96 20.57 15.58 -31.91
CA LYS A 96 20.51 16.77 -32.78
C LYS A 96 21.86 17.45 -32.95
N ARG A 97 22.62 17.62 -31.86
CA ARG A 97 23.98 18.19 -31.94
C ARG A 97 24.88 17.36 -32.86
N CYS A 98 24.93 16.03 -32.66
CA CYS A 98 25.72 15.14 -33.51
C CYS A 98 25.30 15.16 -34.99
N ALA A 99 24.00 15.26 -35.28
CA ALA A 99 23.50 15.35 -36.65
C ALA A 99 23.86 16.68 -37.33
N ILE A 100 23.87 17.78 -36.57
CA ILE A 100 24.16 19.12 -37.09
C ILE A 100 25.67 19.33 -37.28
N GLU A 101 26.50 18.84 -36.35
CA GLU A 101 27.96 18.84 -36.48
C GLU A 101 28.42 18.13 -37.75
N LYS A 102 27.75 17.04 -38.14
CA LYS A 102 27.99 16.32 -39.42
C LYS A 102 27.55 17.11 -40.66
N ASN A 103 26.61 18.03 -40.53
CA ASN A 103 26.02 18.77 -41.65
C ASN A 103 26.58 20.21 -41.80
N MET A 104 27.55 20.64 -40.96
CA MET A 104 28.13 22.00 -40.94
C MET A 104 27.08 23.15 -40.90
N ILE A 105 25.94 22.93 -40.23
CA ILE A 105 24.93 23.98 -40.03
C ILE A 105 25.16 24.60 -38.65
N ASP A 106 25.20 25.93 -38.54
CA ASP A 106 25.38 26.62 -37.26
C ASP A 106 24.09 26.48 -36.43
N TYR A 107 24.08 25.61 -35.42
CA TYR A 107 22.97 25.55 -34.47
C TYR A 107 23.14 26.66 -33.44
N PRO A 108 22.11 27.49 -33.17
CA PRO A 108 22.26 28.59 -32.23
C PRO A 108 22.58 28.06 -30.83
N ASP A 109 23.84 28.21 -30.43
CA ASP A 109 24.41 27.69 -29.18
C ASP A 109 23.64 28.16 -27.94
N ALA A 110 23.04 29.36 -28.02
CA ALA A 110 22.14 29.91 -27.02
C ALA A 110 20.90 29.03 -26.75
N VAL A 111 20.31 28.41 -27.78
CA VAL A 111 19.15 27.52 -27.65
C VAL A 111 19.57 26.18 -27.05
N TYR A 112 20.75 25.68 -27.43
CA TYR A 112 21.32 24.45 -26.87
C TYR A 112 21.58 24.60 -25.38
N HIS A 113 22.33 25.65 -25.01
CA HIS A 113 22.66 25.98 -23.64
C HIS A 113 21.40 26.16 -22.78
N LYS A 114 20.41 26.92 -23.28
CA LYS A 114 19.12 27.11 -22.58
C LYS A 114 18.41 25.79 -22.29
N ASN A 115 18.36 24.87 -23.26
CA ASN A 115 17.67 23.59 -23.08
C ASN A 115 18.39 22.66 -22.08
N ILE A 116 19.73 22.69 -22.06
CA ILE A 116 20.51 21.96 -21.05
C ILE A 116 20.25 22.52 -19.66
N VAL A 117 20.31 23.84 -19.49
CA VAL A 117 20.06 24.49 -18.20
C VAL A 117 18.67 24.13 -17.67
N ILE A 118 17.64 24.16 -18.53
CA ILE A 118 16.28 23.74 -18.16
C ILE A 118 16.24 22.26 -17.75
N SER A 119 16.93 21.38 -18.49
CA SER A 119 16.95 19.94 -18.20
C SER A 119 17.64 19.64 -16.86
N ILE A 120 18.77 20.30 -16.57
CA ILE A 120 19.47 20.21 -15.28
C ILE A 120 18.57 20.72 -14.15
N TYR A 121 17.89 21.85 -14.36
CA TYR A 121 16.98 22.42 -13.36
C TYR A 121 15.83 21.45 -13.02
N ILE A 122 15.17 20.87 -14.03
CA ILE A 122 14.08 19.90 -13.82
C ILE A 122 14.63 18.63 -13.14
N HIS A 123 15.79 18.13 -13.57
CA HIS A 123 16.44 16.97 -12.94
C HIS A 123 16.69 17.20 -11.45
N HIS A 124 17.26 18.35 -11.11
CA HIS A 124 17.53 18.72 -9.73
C HIS A 124 16.24 18.81 -8.90
N LYS A 125 15.16 19.37 -9.47
CA LYS A 125 13.84 19.41 -8.82
C LYS A 125 13.24 18.02 -8.61
N ALA A 126 13.37 17.12 -9.59
CA ALA A 126 12.93 15.74 -9.45
C ALA A 126 13.71 14.99 -8.37
N LEU A 127 15.03 15.22 -8.26
CA LEU A 127 15.87 14.66 -7.20
C LEU A 127 15.47 15.16 -5.81
N GLN A 128 15.27 16.48 -5.65
CA GLN A 128 14.79 17.05 -4.38
C GLN A 128 13.45 16.45 -3.95
N PHE A 129 12.53 16.22 -4.90
CA PHE A 129 11.26 15.58 -4.58
C PHE A 129 11.45 14.09 -4.23
N ALA A 130 12.37 13.38 -4.88
CA ALA A 130 12.69 11.99 -4.55
C ALA A 130 13.24 11.86 -3.12
N GLU A 131 14.17 12.73 -2.73
CA GLU A 131 14.74 12.77 -1.37
C GLU A 131 13.66 13.13 -0.34
N PHE A 132 12.75 14.05 -0.67
CA PHE A 132 11.61 14.38 0.17
C PHE A 132 10.65 13.17 0.33
N LEU A 133 10.39 12.45 -0.75
CA LEU A 133 9.55 11.25 -0.72
C LEU A 133 10.21 10.15 0.14
N GLU A 134 11.50 9.90 -0.08
CA GLU A 134 12.27 8.93 0.69
C GLU A 134 12.22 9.26 2.19
N SER A 135 12.57 10.50 2.57
CA SER A 135 12.57 10.90 3.98
C SER A 135 11.18 10.81 4.64
N THR A 136 10.11 11.10 3.90
CA THR A 136 8.73 11.01 4.39
C THR A 136 8.31 9.56 4.64
N PHE A 137 8.63 8.64 3.73
CA PHE A 137 8.12 7.27 3.78
C PHE A 137 9.07 6.26 4.44
N THR A 138 10.36 6.59 4.63
CA THR A 138 11.37 5.68 5.21
C THR A 138 10.96 5.13 6.57
N ILE A 139 10.54 6.00 7.49
CA ILE A 139 10.13 5.56 8.84
C ILE A 139 8.86 4.71 8.76
N SER A 140 7.88 5.13 7.95
CA SER A 140 6.63 4.40 7.74
C SER A 140 6.89 2.97 7.27
N PHE A 141 7.75 2.81 6.25
CA PHE A 141 8.12 1.49 5.73
C PHE A 141 8.97 0.68 6.70
N ALA A 142 9.87 1.30 7.45
CA ALA A 142 10.63 0.58 8.47
C ALA A 142 9.70 -0.03 9.53
N VAL A 143 8.72 0.74 10.01
CA VAL A 143 7.70 0.26 10.95
C VAL A 143 6.85 -0.85 10.31
N GLN A 144 6.37 -0.64 9.08
CA GLN A 144 5.54 -1.62 8.37
C GLN A 144 6.27 -2.95 8.13
N LEU A 145 7.54 -2.91 7.74
CA LEU A 145 8.39 -4.09 7.55
C LEU A 145 8.60 -4.84 8.87
N LEU A 146 8.86 -4.13 9.96
CA LEU A 146 8.97 -4.73 11.28
C LEU A 146 7.67 -5.44 11.68
N THR A 147 6.53 -4.75 11.57
CA THR A 147 5.21 -5.29 11.91
C THR A 147 4.88 -6.54 11.07
N ILE A 148 5.12 -6.50 9.76
CA ILE A 148 4.88 -7.66 8.88
C ILE A 148 5.79 -8.83 9.27
N THR A 149 7.06 -8.57 9.56
CA THR A 149 8.01 -9.62 9.96
C THR A 149 7.59 -10.30 11.26
N ILE A 150 7.17 -9.54 12.26
CA ILE A 150 6.65 -10.06 13.52
C ILE A 150 5.37 -10.88 13.27
N ALA A 151 4.42 -10.34 12.50
CA ALA A 151 3.15 -11.01 12.20
C ALA A 151 3.36 -12.34 11.45
N LEU A 152 4.25 -12.37 10.46
CA LEU A 152 4.61 -13.59 9.73
C LEU A 152 5.29 -14.61 10.64
N SER A 153 6.19 -14.16 11.53
CA SER A 153 6.87 -15.03 12.50
C SER A 153 5.88 -15.71 13.46
N ILE A 154 4.94 -14.95 14.03
CA ILE A 154 3.89 -15.48 14.91
C ILE A 154 2.99 -16.45 14.15
N SER A 155 2.60 -16.11 12.92
CA SER A 155 1.75 -16.95 12.07
C SER A 155 2.43 -18.29 11.76
N LEU A 156 3.72 -18.25 11.42
CA LEU A 156 4.52 -19.45 11.14
C LEU A 156 4.66 -20.35 12.38
N LEU A 157 4.89 -19.76 13.56
CA LEU A 157 4.94 -20.50 14.81
C LEU A 157 3.60 -21.18 15.12
N ARG A 158 2.47 -20.48 14.94
CA ARG A 158 1.13 -21.07 15.13
C ARG A 158 0.88 -22.24 14.18
N VAL A 159 1.23 -22.10 12.91
CA VAL A 159 1.08 -23.18 11.91
C VAL A 159 1.95 -24.38 12.26
N SER A 160 3.19 -24.14 12.70
CA SER A 160 4.12 -25.20 13.11
C SER A 160 3.63 -25.93 14.36
N TYR A 161 3.15 -25.20 15.37
CA TYR A 161 2.60 -25.78 16.58
C TYR A 161 1.37 -26.65 16.30
N LEU A 162 0.42 -26.17 15.50
CA LEU A 162 -0.77 -26.93 15.08
C LEU A 162 -0.43 -28.18 14.26
N ARG A 163 0.69 -28.15 13.52
CA ARG A 163 1.19 -29.32 12.81
C ARG A 163 1.73 -30.35 13.79
N ILE A 164 2.53 -29.93 14.78
CA ILE A 164 3.11 -30.84 15.79
C ILE A 164 2.02 -31.44 16.68
N SER A 165 1.02 -30.67 17.10
CA SER A 165 -0.07 -31.18 17.96
C SER A 165 -0.99 -32.20 17.29
N LYS A 166 -0.88 -32.38 15.96
CA LYS A 166 -1.62 -33.38 15.20
C LYS A 166 -0.87 -34.72 15.06
N TYR A 167 0.40 -34.78 15.48
CA TYR A 167 1.21 -36.00 15.56
C TYR A 167 1.35 -36.45 17.02
#